data_AF-A0A7Y4RL98-F1
#
_entry.id   AF-A0A7Y4RL98-F1
#
_cell.length_a   1.000
_cell.length_b   1.000
_cell.length_c   1.000
_cell.angle_alpha   90.00
_cell.angle_beta   90.00
_cell.angle_gamma   90.00
#
_symmetry.space_group_name_H-M   'P 1'
#
loop_
_entity.id
_entity.type
_entity.pdbx_description
1 polymer ?
#
loop_
_entity_poly.entity_id
_entity_poly.type
_entity_poly.pdbx_seq_one_letter_code
_entity_poly.pdbx_strand_id
1 'polypeptide(L)'
;MLKRLNESPRLDIFIAIIIAIVSATTAFAAWRASMVSSAAGDAIRQGLIDAVKKQAATSEDWRKLYEEAGHAQTYAVTLAQVEAFENSEDKTAQAQASNMRQYLLPSLQLVADPLTTDEKYFKSDGTYDLDLRFADLEADAPDLAALDPQASFKLSDQYSSEQRWLTVGVVLLAISLFWLALSQLSMKRSRLVTLAIGVGIYLFGLIWFGLVELIFFSMRGGAL
;
A
#
# COMPACT_ATOMS: atom_id res chain seq x y z
N MET A 1 -5.78 -28.64 -63.45
CA MET A 1 -5.14 -27.31 -63.60
C MET A 1 -6.19 -26.25 -63.23
N LEU A 2 -6.40 -26.07 -61.92
CA LEU A 2 -7.48 -25.23 -61.39
C LEU A 2 -7.18 -23.75 -61.68
N LYS A 3 -8.04 -23.18 -62.50
CA LYS A 3 -8.17 -21.75 -62.82
C LYS A 3 -8.09 -20.97 -61.50
N ARG A 4 -6.95 -20.33 -61.23
CA ARG A 4 -6.78 -19.29 -60.21
C ARG A 4 -7.70 -18.13 -60.59
N LEU A 5 -8.98 -18.27 -60.27
CA LEU A 5 -10.01 -17.28 -60.53
C LEU A 5 -9.79 -16.14 -59.55
N ASN A 6 -9.10 -15.10 -60.01
CA ASN A 6 -9.33 -13.70 -59.61
C ASN A 6 -9.39 -13.49 -58.09
N GLU A 7 -8.28 -13.67 -57.39
CA GLU A 7 -8.06 -12.92 -56.15
C GLU A 7 -7.75 -11.49 -56.56
N SER A 8 -8.51 -10.51 -56.08
CA SER A 8 -8.17 -9.11 -56.32
C SER A 8 -6.97 -8.80 -55.42
N PRO A 9 -5.76 -8.54 -55.96
CA PRO A 9 -4.56 -8.32 -55.14
C PRO A 9 -4.76 -7.17 -54.14
N ARG A 10 -5.66 -6.24 -54.47
CA ARG A 10 -6.04 -5.10 -53.63
C ARG A 10 -6.68 -5.53 -52.31
N LEU A 11 -7.51 -6.58 -52.30
CA LEU A 11 -8.18 -7.06 -51.10
C LEU A 11 -7.21 -7.82 -50.18
N ASP A 12 -6.25 -8.55 -50.74
CA ASP A 12 -5.21 -9.22 -49.95
C ASP A 12 -4.30 -8.21 -49.25
N ILE A 13 -3.84 -7.20 -50.01
CA ILE A 13 -3.06 -6.08 -49.48
C ILE A 13 -3.85 -5.33 -48.40
N PHE A 14 -5.14 -5.07 -48.63
CA PHE A 14 -5.99 -4.39 -47.66
C PHE A 14 -6.13 -5.18 -46.34
N ILE A 15 -6.36 -6.49 -46.41
CA ILE A 15 -6.44 -7.34 -45.21
C ILE A 15 -5.10 -7.38 -44.48
N ALA A 16 -3.98 -7.46 -45.21
CA ALA A 16 -2.66 -7.42 -44.60
C ALA A 16 -2.41 -6.10 -43.85
N ILE A 17 -2.83 -4.96 -44.41
CA ILE A 17 -2.74 -3.65 -43.76
C ILE A 17 -3.60 -3.61 -42.49
N ILE A 18 -4.84 -4.11 -42.53
CA ILE A 18 -5.69 -4.18 -41.33
C ILE A 18 -5.04 -5.04 -40.26
N ILE A 19 -4.55 -6.23 -40.59
CA ILE A 19 -3.88 -7.11 -39.63
C ILE A 19 -2.66 -6.42 -39.01
N ALA A 20 -1.87 -5.71 -39.80
CA ALA A 20 -0.73 -4.94 -39.29
C ALA A 20 -1.16 -3.87 -38.27
N ILE A 21 -2.22 -3.11 -38.59
CA ILE A 21 -2.78 -2.10 -37.67
C ILE A 21 -3.28 -2.74 -36.39
N VAL A 22 -4.11 -3.79 -36.50
CA VAL A 22 -4.66 -4.49 -35.34
C VAL A 22 -3.53 -5.06 -34.49
N SER A 23 -2.51 -5.66 -35.10
CA SER A 23 -1.36 -6.21 -34.38
C SER A 23 -0.60 -5.15 -33.59
N ALA A 24 -0.35 -3.98 -34.20
CA ALA A 24 0.27 -2.85 -33.53
C ALA A 24 -0.58 -2.36 -32.34
N THR A 25 -1.90 -2.25 -32.51
CA THR A 25 -2.80 -1.84 -31.41
C THR A 25 -2.88 -2.88 -30.29
N THR A 26 -2.88 -4.19 -30.60
CA THR A 26 -2.84 -5.25 -29.60
C THR A 26 -1.54 -5.20 -28.80
N ALA A 27 -0.41 -4.99 -29.47
CA ALA A 27 0.90 -4.84 -28.81
C ALA A 27 0.92 -3.62 -27.88
N PHE A 28 0.37 -2.49 -28.31
CA PHE A 28 0.25 -1.30 -27.49
C PHE A 28 -0.66 -1.53 -26.26
N ALA A 29 -1.82 -2.17 -26.46
CA ALA A 29 -2.74 -2.51 -25.37
C ALA A 29 -2.09 -3.45 -24.34
N ALA A 30 -1.34 -4.45 -24.80
CA ALA A 30 -0.60 -5.37 -23.94
C ALA A 30 0.51 -4.65 -23.14
N TRP A 31 1.26 -3.75 -23.79
CA TRP A 31 2.24 -2.90 -23.11
C TRP A 31 1.59 -2.04 -22.03
N ARG A 32 0.47 -1.40 -22.34
CA ARG A 32 -0.29 -0.57 -21.38
C ARG A 32 -0.79 -1.39 -20.19
N ALA A 33 -1.35 -2.58 -20.43
CA ALA A 33 -1.77 -3.49 -19.35
C ALA A 33 -0.60 -3.92 -18.46
N SER A 34 0.58 -4.15 -19.04
CA SER A 34 1.80 -4.45 -18.28
C SER A 34 2.23 -3.27 -17.41
N MET A 35 2.14 -2.04 -17.92
CA MET A 35 2.48 -0.84 -17.15
C MET A 35 1.56 -0.65 -15.94
N VAL A 36 0.24 -0.88 -16.10
CA VAL A 36 -0.72 -0.86 -14.97
C VAL A 36 -0.37 -1.92 -13.93
N SER A 37 0.00 -3.13 -14.38
CA SER A 37 0.41 -4.21 -13.49
C SER A 37 1.64 -3.82 -12.66
N SER A 38 2.62 -3.15 -13.26
CA SER A 38 3.80 -2.66 -12.54
C SER A 38 3.41 -1.60 -11.50
N ALA A 39 2.56 -0.65 -11.86
CA ALA A 39 2.08 0.38 -10.94
C ALA A 39 1.31 -0.21 -9.75
N ALA A 40 0.52 -1.27 -9.97
CA ALA A 40 -0.11 -2.02 -8.89
C ALA A 40 0.93 -2.61 -7.93
N GLY A 41 1.97 -3.27 -8.48
CA GLY A 41 3.05 -3.85 -7.70
C GLY A 41 3.83 -2.82 -6.88
N ASP A 42 4.14 -1.67 -7.46
CA ASP A 42 4.82 -0.57 -6.77
C ASP A 42 3.96 0.00 -5.63
N ALA A 43 2.66 0.17 -5.85
CA ALA A 43 1.72 0.63 -4.81
C ALA A 43 1.60 -0.37 -3.65
N ILE A 44 1.53 -1.69 -3.93
CA ILE A 44 1.55 -2.73 -2.87
C ILE A 44 2.84 -2.65 -2.07
N ARG A 45 3.98 -2.54 -2.76
CA ARG A 45 5.28 -2.46 -2.10
C ARG A 45 5.37 -1.25 -1.19
N GLN A 46 4.91 -0.09 -1.66
CA GLN A 46 4.85 1.13 -0.86
C GLN A 46 3.94 0.95 0.36
N GLY A 47 2.75 0.38 0.19
CA GLY A 47 1.83 0.08 1.29
C GLY A 47 2.46 -0.85 2.34
N LEU A 48 3.19 -1.88 1.92
CA LEU A 48 3.92 -2.77 2.84
C LEU A 48 5.05 -2.05 3.59
N ILE A 49 5.83 -1.21 2.91
CA ILE A 49 6.89 -0.42 3.53
C ILE A 49 6.29 0.51 4.59
N ASP A 50 5.21 1.21 4.26
CA ASP A 50 4.57 2.15 5.17
C ASP A 50 3.91 1.43 6.35
N ALA A 51 3.30 0.25 6.11
CA ALA A 51 2.74 -0.59 7.17
C ALA A 51 3.82 -1.07 8.15
N VAL A 52 4.96 -1.53 7.63
CA VAL A 52 6.09 -1.98 8.46
C VAL A 52 6.67 -0.82 9.25
N LYS A 53 6.86 0.35 8.64
CA LYS A 53 7.34 1.55 9.33
C LYS A 53 6.40 1.98 10.44
N LYS A 54 5.10 2.03 10.17
CA LYS A 54 4.07 2.38 11.15
C LYS A 54 4.05 1.39 12.31
N GLN A 55 4.06 0.09 12.01
CA GLN A 55 4.09 -0.96 13.03
C GLN A 55 5.38 -0.91 13.88
N ALA A 56 6.52 -0.64 13.26
CA ALA A 56 7.80 -0.51 13.96
C ALA A 56 7.80 0.71 14.89
N ALA A 57 7.25 1.85 14.44
CA ALA A 57 7.08 3.06 15.26
C ALA A 57 6.22 2.77 16.49
N THR A 58 5.00 2.26 16.29
CA THR A 58 4.09 1.88 17.37
C THR A 58 4.73 0.89 18.34
N SER A 59 5.48 -0.11 17.84
CA SER A 59 6.17 -1.07 18.70
C SER A 59 7.28 -0.44 19.54
N GLU A 60 8.01 0.52 18.98
CA GLU A 60 9.06 1.25 19.68
C GLU A 60 8.45 2.19 20.73
N ASP A 61 7.33 2.83 20.45
CA ASP A 61 6.62 3.70 21.39
C ASP A 61 6.08 2.89 22.58
N TRP A 62 5.48 1.72 22.35
CA TRP A 62 5.11 0.80 23.42
C TRP A 62 6.32 0.35 24.24
N ARG A 63 7.43 0.03 23.58
CA ARG A 63 8.67 -0.39 24.26
C ARG A 63 9.16 0.71 25.19
N LYS A 64 9.25 1.95 24.72
CA LYS A 64 9.65 3.12 25.52
C LYS A 64 8.68 3.38 26.67
N LEU A 65 7.38 3.36 26.41
CA LEU A 65 6.36 3.57 27.43
C LEU A 65 6.48 2.56 28.58
N TYR A 66 6.67 1.27 28.27
CA TYR A 66 6.81 0.25 29.31
C TYR A 66 8.15 0.32 30.04
N GLU A 67 9.22 0.75 29.36
CA GLU A 67 10.51 1.05 29.98
C GLU A 67 10.37 2.19 31.00
N GLU A 68 9.81 3.33 30.58
CA GLU A 68 9.50 4.48 31.43
C GLU A 68 8.61 4.08 32.61
N ALA A 69 7.54 3.31 32.36
CA ALA A 69 6.60 2.87 33.40
C ALA A 69 7.26 1.94 34.43
N GLY A 70 8.13 1.02 33.98
CA GLY A 70 8.91 0.15 34.86
C GLY A 70 9.87 0.94 35.76
N HIS A 71 10.50 1.97 35.21
CA HIS A 71 11.33 2.90 35.98
C HIS A 71 10.50 3.73 36.96
N ALA A 72 9.35 4.24 36.55
CA ALA A 72 8.45 5.02 37.40
C ALA A 72 7.89 4.20 38.57
N GLN A 73 7.58 2.92 38.36
CA GLN A 73 7.21 1.99 39.43
C GLN A 73 8.37 1.79 40.40
N THR A 74 9.58 1.55 39.89
CA THR A 74 10.78 1.35 40.71
C THR A 74 11.09 2.58 41.55
N TYR A 75 10.96 3.77 40.97
CA TYR A 75 11.07 5.05 41.66
C TYR A 75 10.05 5.16 42.80
N ALA A 76 8.77 4.92 42.53
CA ALA A 76 7.71 5.02 43.54
C ALA A 76 7.92 4.07 44.73
N VAL A 77 8.31 2.81 44.47
CA VAL A 77 8.62 1.83 45.52
C VAL A 77 9.84 2.26 46.33
N THR A 78 10.89 2.74 45.66
CA THR A 78 12.12 3.20 46.31
C THR A 78 11.86 4.44 47.17
N LEU A 79 11.01 5.35 46.70
CA LEU A 79 10.62 6.55 47.44
C LEU A 79 9.87 6.18 48.71
N ALA A 80 8.87 5.30 48.62
CA ALA A 80 8.14 4.79 49.79
C ALA A 80 9.07 4.07 50.79
N GLN A 81 10.06 3.33 50.30
CA GLN A 81 11.06 2.68 51.15
C GLN A 81 11.94 3.71 51.88
N VAL A 82 12.40 4.74 51.17
CA VAL A 82 13.18 5.84 51.76
C VAL A 82 12.36 6.53 52.85
N GLU A 83 11.09 6.87 52.58
CA GLU A 83 10.20 7.50 53.56
C GLU A 83 9.96 6.60 54.79
N ALA A 84 9.80 5.29 54.59
CA ALA A 84 9.66 4.35 55.71
C ALA A 84 10.93 4.26 56.57
N PHE A 85 12.11 4.29 55.95
CA PHE A 85 13.40 4.26 56.65
C PHE A 85 13.73 5.57 57.37
N GLU A 86 13.33 6.72 56.81
CA GLU A 86 13.46 8.03 57.47
C GLU A 86 12.62 8.11 58.75
N ASN A 87 11.44 7.48 58.74
CA ASN A 87 10.53 7.43 59.89
C ASN A 87 10.83 6.30 60.89
N SER A 88 11.87 5.50 60.66
CA SER A 88 12.29 4.40 61.55
C SER A 88 13.07 4.93 62.77
N GLU A 89 12.98 4.23 63.91
CA GLU A 89 13.80 4.50 65.10
C GLU A 89 15.26 3.99 64.95
N ASP A 90 15.52 3.13 63.96
CA ASP A 90 16.87 2.59 63.69
C ASP A 90 17.73 3.61 62.93
N LYS A 91 18.79 4.08 63.60
CA LYS A 91 19.79 5.00 63.02
C LYS A 91 20.46 4.45 61.75
N THR A 92 20.59 3.13 61.64
CA THR A 92 21.18 2.48 60.46
C THR A 92 20.25 2.63 59.26
N ALA A 93 18.95 2.42 59.45
CA ALA A 93 17.93 2.62 58.43
C ALA A 93 17.88 4.09 57.97
N GLN A 94 17.93 5.04 58.91
CA GLN A 94 17.98 6.47 58.58
C GLN A 94 19.22 6.84 57.73
N ALA A 95 20.39 6.28 58.05
CA ALA A 95 21.61 6.49 57.26
C ALA A 95 21.49 5.89 55.85
N GLN A 96 20.84 4.72 55.71
CA GLN A 96 20.55 4.13 54.41
C GLN A 96 19.60 5.00 53.59
N ALA A 97 18.55 5.54 54.20
CA ALA A 97 17.61 6.43 53.54
C ALA A 97 18.29 7.69 52.99
N SER A 98 19.19 8.31 53.77
CA SER A 98 19.99 9.46 53.32
C SER A 98 20.83 9.12 52.10
N ASN A 99 21.47 7.94 52.06
CA ASN A 99 22.26 7.51 50.90
C ASN A 99 21.37 7.27 49.67
N MET A 100 20.25 6.57 49.83
CA MET A 100 19.32 6.30 48.74
C MET A 100 18.71 7.59 48.18
N ARG A 101 18.34 8.54 49.04
CA ARG A 101 17.81 9.84 48.64
C ARG A 101 18.84 10.70 47.91
N GLN A 102 20.10 10.62 48.30
CA GLN A 102 21.16 11.39 47.67
C GLN A 102 21.64 10.81 46.33
N TYR A 103 21.71 9.48 46.19
CA TYR A 103 22.38 8.85 45.04
C TYR A 103 21.46 8.02 44.13
N LEU A 104 20.44 7.37 44.67
CA LEU A 104 19.59 6.44 43.93
C LEU A 104 18.31 7.10 43.41
N LEU A 105 17.58 7.83 44.24
CA LEU A 105 16.32 8.46 43.83
C LEU A 105 16.49 9.42 42.65
N PRO A 106 17.50 10.32 42.59
CA PRO A 106 17.65 11.22 41.45
C PRO A 106 17.92 10.48 40.13
N SER A 107 18.68 9.38 40.17
CA SER A 107 18.98 8.60 38.95
C SER A 107 17.76 7.82 38.48
N LEU A 108 16.98 7.25 39.40
CA LEU A 108 15.69 6.61 39.08
C LEU A 108 14.66 7.60 38.53
N GLN A 109 14.60 8.81 39.08
CA GLN A 109 13.68 9.84 38.57
C GLN A 109 14.03 10.24 37.13
N LEU A 110 15.33 10.37 36.82
CA LEU A 110 15.79 10.75 35.48
C LEU A 110 15.40 9.71 34.42
N VAL A 111 15.50 8.41 34.74
CA VAL A 111 15.11 7.34 33.78
C VAL A 111 13.61 7.07 33.75
N ALA A 112 12.88 7.58 34.75
CA ALA A 112 11.42 7.54 34.81
C ALA A 112 10.76 8.83 34.29
N ASP A 113 11.55 9.77 33.77
CA ASP A 113 11.09 10.98 33.10
C ASP A 113 10.44 10.58 31.76
N PRO A 114 9.27 11.14 31.39
CA PRO A 114 8.53 12.20 32.06
C PRO A 114 7.43 11.73 33.02
N LEU A 115 7.22 10.41 33.20
CA LEU A 115 6.12 9.88 34.00
C LEU A 115 6.16 10.32 35.47
N THR A 116 7.36 10.49 36.05
CA THR A 116 7.51 10.87 37.47
C THR A 116 7.59 12.37 37.72
N THR A 117 7.70 13.19 36.69
CA THR A 117 7.99 14.63 36.78
C THR A 117 6.84 15.49 36.28
N ASP A 118 6.12 15.04 35.25
CA ASP A 118 5.04 15.80 34.62
C ASP A 118 3.69 15.36 35.19
N GLU A 119 3.05 16.29 35.93
CA GLU A 119 1.76 16.09 36.60
C GLU A 119 0.65 15.63 35.64
N LYS A 120 0.75 15.94 34.34
CA LYS A 120 -0.29 15.55 33.36
C LYS A 120 -0.44 14.04 33.22
N TYR A 121 0.61 13.27 33.52
CA TYR A 121 0.56 11.80 33.46
C TYR A 121 0.12 11.17 34.78
N PHE A 122 -0.28 11.95 35.78
CA PHE A 122 -0.76 11.41 37.06
C PHE A 122 -2.29 11.34 37.07
N LYS A 123 -2.82 10.16 37.38
CA LYS A 123 -4.25 9.96 37.62
C LYS A 123 -4.59 10.28 39.08
N SER A 124 -5.86 10.62 39.31
CA SER A 124 -6.38 10.91 40.65
C SER A 124 -6.29 9.72 41.63
N ASP A 125 -6.11 8.51 41.12
CA ASP A 125 -5.94 7.28 41.90
C ASP A 125 -4.48 7.00 42.29
N GLY A 126 -3.54 7.87 41.90
CA GLY A 126 -2.11 7.71 42.16
C GLY A 126 -1.38 6.81 41.15
N THR A 127 -2.05 6.37 40.08
CA THR A 127 -1.42 5.64 38.97
C THR A 127 -1.01 6.58 37.83
N TYR A 128 -0.26 6.05 36.85
CA TYR A 128 0.16 6.81 35.67
C TYR A 128 -0.82 6.66 34.50
N ASP A 129 -1.01 7.73 33.73
CA ASP A 129 -1.75 7.76 32.48
C ASP A 129 -0.87 7.36 31.30
N LEU A 130 -0.72 6.04 31.14
CA LEU A 130 0.06 5.45 30.08
C LEU A 130 -0.56 5.68 28.69
N ASP A 131 -1.88 5.83 28.60
CA ASP A 131 -2.57 6.10 27.34
C ASP A 131 -2.25 7.51 26.86
N LEU A 132 -2.26 8.50 27.77
CA LEU A 132 -1.83 9.86 27.47
C LEU A 132 -0.35 9.90 27.06
N ARG A 133 0.52 9.20 27.78
CA ARG A 133 1.95 9.13 27.42
C ARG A 133 2.19 8.47 26.07
N PHE A 134 1.45 7.41 25.75
CA PHE A 134 1.50 6.77 24.44
C PHE A 134 1.09 7.74 23.32
N ALA A 135 0.00 8.49 23.53
CA ALA A 135 -0.46 9.49 22.56
C ALA A 135 0.59 10.60 22.34
N ASP A 136 1.28 11.04 23.39
CA ASP A 136 2.38 12.01 23.28
C ASP A 136 3.58 11.43 22.52
N LEU A 137 3.93 10.16 22.75
CA LEU A 137 4.98 9.46 22.00
C LEU A 137 4.64 9.35 20.50
N GLU A 138 3.39 9.03 20.16
CA GLU A 138 2.94 9.04 18.76
C GLU A 138 2.99 10.45 18.15
N ALA A 139 2.69 11.49 18.94
CA ALA A 139 2.73 12.88 18.50
C ALA A 139 4.16 13.41 18.26
N ASP A 140 5.17 12.84 18.92
CA ASP A 140 6.58 13.19 18.73
C ASP A 140 7.13 12.78 17.34
N ALA A 141 6.43 11.87 16.63
CA ALA A 141 6.81 11.38 15.31
C ALA A 141 5.70 11.58 14.24
N PRO A 142 5.36 12.84 13.89
CA PRO A 142 4.24 13.14 13.00
C PRO A 142 4.39 12.53 11.60
N ASP A 143 5.62 12.39 11.11
CA ASP A 143 5.91 11.77 9.82
C ASP A 143 5.51 10.29 9.76
N LEU A 144 5.67 9.58 10.89
CA LEU A 144 5.31 8.16 11.00
C LEU A 144 3.81 7.99 11.26
N ALA A 145 3.21 8.88 12.04
CA ALA A 145 1.77 8.91 12.27
C ALA A 145 0.99 9.21 10.97
N ALA A 146 1.53 10.09 10.11
CA ALA A 146 0.96 10.47 8.83
C ALA A 146 1.02 9.35 7.77
N LEU A 147 1.76 8.25 8.01
CA LEU A 147 1.77 7.12 7.10
C LEU A 147 0.36 6.50 7.00
N ASP A 148 -0.14 6.44 5.76
CA ASP A 148 -1.39 5.77 5.40
C ASP A 148 -1.13 4.58 4.47
N PRO A 149 -0.80 3.40 5.03
CA PRO A 149 -0.65 2.18 4.24
C PRO A 149 -1.92 1.84 3.45
N GLN A 150 -3.09 2.19 3.98
CA GLN A 150 -4.37 1.84 3.40
C GLN A 150 -4.63 2.59 2.10
N ALA A 151 -4.16 3.84 1.99
CA ALA A 151 -4.19 4.58 0.72
C ALA A 151 -3.42 3.85 -0.38
N SER A 152 -2.20 3.39 -0.09
CA SER A 152 -1.35 2.66 -1.04
C SER A 152 -1.96 1.31 -1.44
N PHE A 153 -2.55 0.55 -0.50
CA PHE A 153 -3.25 -0.68 -0.83
C PHE A 153 -4.50 -0.44 -1.67
N LYS A 154 -5.29 0.59 -1.35
CA LYS A 154 -6.46 0.97 -2.15
C LYS A 154 -6.07 1.36 -3.57
N LEU A 155 -4.96 2.08 -3.74
CA LEU A 155 -4.42 2.43 -5.06
C LEU A 155 -3.99 1.18 -5.83
N SER A 156 -3.32 0.24 -5.18
CA SER A 156 -2.99 -1.07 -5.74
C SER A 156 -4.23 -1.83 -6.22
N ASP A 157 -5.30 -1.85 -5.42
CA ASP A 157 -6.54 -2.55 -5.77
C ASP A 157 -7.20 -1.93 -7.01
N GLN A 158 -7.15 -0.60 -7.13
CA GLN A 158 -7.61 0.11 -8.32
C GLN A 158 -6.82 -0.31 -9.56
N TYR A 159 -5.48 -0.30 -9.50
CA TYR A 159 -4.63 -0.74 -10.62
C TYR A 159 -4.81 -2.22 -10.95
N SER A 160 -4.94 -3.08 -9.94
CA SER A 160 -5.19 -4.51 -10.12
C SER A 160 -6.52 -4.77 -10.82
N SER A 161 -7.56 -4.01 -10.48
CA SER A 161 -8.86 -4.07 -11.14
C SER A 161 -8.77 -3.59 -12.59
N GLU A 162 -8.11 -2.45 -12.82
CA GLU A 162 -7.86 -1.91 -14.17
C GLU A 162 -7.11 -2.91 -15.04
N GLN A 163 -6.03 -3.50 -14.54
CA GLN A 163 -5.25 -4.51 -15.25
C GLN A 163 -6.11 -5.70 -15.68
N ARG A 164 -6.98 -6.21 -14.80
CA ARG A 164 -7.88 -7.33 -15.13
C ARG A 164 -8.79 -6.97 -16.31
N TRP A 165 -9.36 -5.77 -16.29
CA TRP A 165 -10.25 -5.30 -17.35
C TRP A 165 -9.53 -4.99 -18.66
N LEU A 166 -8.32 -4.44 -18.60
CA LEU A 166 -7.45 -4.26 -19.77
C LEU A 166 -7.03 -5.60 -20.37
N THR A 167 -6.76 -6.61 -19.54
CA THR A 167 -6.42 -7.97 -20.00
C THR A 167 -7.57 -8.59 -20.80
N VAL A 168 -8.83 -8.39 -20.36
CA VAL A 168 -10.00 -8.80 -21.14
C VAL A 168 -10.01 -8.10 -22.51
N GLY A 169 -9.68 -6.80 -22.57
CA GLY A 169 -9.53 -6.05 -23.81
C GLY A 169 -8.46 -6.63 -24.74
N VAL A 170 -7.28 -6.96 -24.20
CA VAL A 170 -6.18 -7.59 -24.95
C VAL A 170 -6.61 -8.94 -25.53
N VAL A 171 -7.35 -9.75 -24.76
CA VAL A 171 -7.89 -11.04 -25.24
C VAL A 171 -8.89 -10.83 -26.38
N LEU A 172 -9.78 -9.84 -26.29
CA LEU A 172 -10.70 -9.50 -27.38
C LEU A 172 -9.95 -9.10 -28.67
N LEU A 173 -8.89 -8.30 -28.54
CA LEU A 173 -8.05 -7.91 -29.67
C LEU A 173 -7.29 -9.12 -30.28
N ALA A 174 -6.84 -10.06 -29.44
CA ALA A 174 -6.23 -11.30 -29.91
C ALA A 174 -7.23 -12.20 -30.67
N ILE A 175 -8.48 -12.28 -30.18
CA ILE A 175 -9.56 -13.00 -30.88
C ILE A 175 -9.85 -12.33 -32.23
N SER A 176 -9.86 -11.00 -32.30
CA SER A 176 -9.97 -10.26 -33.55
C SER A 176 -8.87 -10.65 -34.56
N LEU A 177 -7.60 -10.66 -34.11
CA LEU A 177 -6.47 -11.09 -34.96
C LEU A 177 -6.65 -12.51 -35.48
N PHE A 178 -7.14 -13.42 -34.64
CA PHE A 178 -7.42 -14.80 -35.05
C PHE A 178 -8.45 -14.85 -36.21
N TRP A 179 -9.57 -14.11 -36.09
CA TRP A 179 -10.57 -14.05 -37.16
C TRP A 179 -10.06 -13.37 -38.44
N LEU A 180 -9.25 -12.32 -38.31
CA LEU A 180 -8.64 -11.64 -39.45
C LEU A 180 -7.63 -12.54 -40.16
N ALA A 181 -6.81 -13.29 -39.42
CA ALA A 181 -5.92 -14.30 -40.00
C ALA A 181 -6.71 -15.42 -40.68
N LEU A 182 -7.81 -15.89 -40.07
CA LEU A 182 -8.71 -16.88 -40.68
C LEU A 182 -9.35 -16.36 -41.97
N SER A 183 -9.59 -15.05 -42.08
CA SER A 183 -10.09 -14.43 -43.32
C SER A 183 -9.11 -14.53 -44.48
N GLN A 184 -7.79 -14.57 -44.22
CA GLN A 184 -6.79 -14.80 -45.27
C GLN A 184 -6.83 -16.23 -45.80
N LEU A 185 -7.18 -17.21 -44.95
CA LEU A 185 -7.23 -18.63 -45.30
C LEU A 185 -8.60 -19.07 -45.87
N SER A 186 -9.63 -18.25 -45.74
CA SER A 186 -11.02 -18.60 -46.08
C SER A 186 -11.32 -18.50 -47.58
N MET A 187 -12.21 -19.38 -48.07
CA MET A 187 -12.72 -19.33 -49.44
C MET A 187 -13.53 -18.06 -49.73
N LYS A 188 -13.65 -17.68 -51.01
CA LYS A 188 -14.23 -16.39 -51.47
C LYS A 188 -15.53 -15.94 -50.80
N ARG A 189 -16.47 -16.84 -50.52
CA ARG A 189 -17.79 -16.47 -49.97
C ARG A 189 -17.77 -16.28 -48.44
N SER A 190 -16.97 -17.06 -47.72
CA SER A 190 -16.81 -16.93 -46.26
C SER A 190 -15.81 -15.86 -45.86
N ARG A 191 -14.90 -15.48 -46.76
CA ARG A 191 -13.84 -14.48 -46.54
C ARG A 191 -14.35 -13.12 -46.06
N LEU A 192 -15.42 -12.60 -46.68
CA LEU A 192 -15.99 -11.31 -46.27
C LEU A 192 -16.67 -11.39 -44.90
N VAL A 193 -17.28 -12.52 -44.59
CA VAL A 193 -17.96 -12.74 -43.30
C VAL A 193 -16.93 -12.81 -42.17
N THR A 194 -15.86 -13.59 -42.34
CA THR A 194 -14.79 -13.70 -41.32
C THR A 194 -14.04 -12.39 -41.13
N LEU A 195 -13.81 -11.63 -42.21
CA LEU A 195 -13.28 -10.26 -42.12
C LEU A 195 -14.19 -9.34 -41.33
N ALA A 196 -15.49 -9.31 -41.66
CA ALA A 196 -16.46 -8.45 -40.98
C ALA A 196 -16.56 -8.77 -39.48
N ILE A 197 -16.52 -10.07 -39.12
CA ILE A 197 -16.47 -10.51 -37.72
C ILE A 197 -15.20 -10.02 -37.04
N GLY A 198 -14.02 -10.22 -37.65
CA GLY A 198 -12.75 -9.78 -37.09
C GLY A 198 -12.71 -8.26 -36.87
N VAL A 199 -13.13 -7.47 -37.85
CA VAL A 199 -13.24 -6.01 -37.73
C VAL A 199 -14.28 -5.60 -36.68
N GLY A 200 -15.42 -6.28 -36.60
CA GLY A 200 -16.43 -6.02 -35.58
C GLY A 200 -15.91 -6.24 -34.16
N ILE A 201 -15.22 -7.36 -33.93
CA ILE A 201 -14.59 -7.68 -32.63
C ILE A 201 -13.48 -6.68 -32.33
N TYR A 202 -12.70 -6.27 -33.33
CA TYR A 202 -11.67 -5.25 -33.17
C TYR A 202 -12.23 -3.92 -32.67
N LEU A 203 -13.26 -3.39 -33.34
CA LEU A 203 -13.89 -2.13 -32.97
C LEU A 203 -14.51 -2.21 -31.59
N PHE A 204 -15.16 -3.33 -31.26
CA PHE A 204 -15.67 -3.58 -29.92
C PHE A 204 -14.56 -3.60 -28.87
N GLY A 205 -13.43 -4.25 -29.16
CA GLY A 205 -12.25 -4.28 -28.29
C GLY A 205 -11.65 -2.88 -28.07
N LEU A 206 -11.60 -2.04 -29.10
CA LEU A 206 -11.15 -0.65 -28.97
C LEU A 206 -12.10 0.18 -28.09
N ILE A 207 -13.41 0.06 -28.30
CA ILE A 207 -14.41 0.74 -27.47
C ILE A 207 -14.29 0.30 -26.02
N TRP A 208 -14.17 -1.02 -25.79
CA TRP A 208 -13.95 -1.58 -24.47
C TRP A 208 -12.70 -1.01 -23.80
N PHE A 209 -11.57 -1.00 -24.49
CA PHE A 209 -10.31 -0.46 -23.98
C PHE A 209 -10.45 1.02 -23.61
N GLY A 210 -11.07 1.82 -24.49
CA GLY A 210 -11.33 3.23 -24.23
C GLY A 210 -12.27 3.48 -23.05
N LEU A 211 -13.31 2.65 -22.88
CA LEU A 211 -14.23 2.74 -21.74
C LEU A 211 -13.53 2.41 -20.42
N VAL A 212 -12.72 1.36 -20.38
CA VAL A 212 -11.94 0.99 -19.18
C VAL A 212 -11.02 2.14 -18.79
N GLU A 213 -10.20 2.64 -19.72
CA GLU A 213 -9.31 3.77 -19.45
C GLU A 213 -10.07 5.00 -18.96
N LEU A 214 -11.20 5.35 -19.58
CA LEU A 214 -12.00 6.52 -19.19
C LEU A 214 -12.61 6.38 -17.79
N ILE A 215 -13.11 5.19 -17.45
CA ILE A 215 -13.67 4.91 -16.12
C ILE A 215 -12.60 5.03 -15.06
N PHE A 216 -11.45 4.37 -15.25
CA PHE A 216 -10.37 4.37 -14.24
C PHE A 216 -9.66 5.72 -14.14
N PHE A 217 -9.51 6.45 -15.25
CA PHE A 217 -9.03 7.84 -15.25
C PHE A 217 -9.95 8.76 -14.44
N SER A 218 -11.27 8.60 -14.60
CA SER A 218 -12.27 9.36 -13.83
C SER A 218 -12.24 9.00 -12.34
N MET A 219 -12.07 7.71 -12.00
CA MET A 219 -11.97 7.26 -10.60
C MET A 219 -10.70 7.77 -9.90
N ARG A 220 -9.60 7.96 -10.63
CA ARG A 220 -8.35 8.52 -10.10
C ARG A 220 -8.36 10.05 -9.95
N GLY A 221 -9.47 10.71 -10.28
CA GLY A 221 -9.59 12.17 -10.17
C GLY A 221 -8.75 12.94 -11.17
N GLY A 222 -8.37 12.31 -12.30
CA GLY A 222 -7.58 12.94 -13.36
C GLY A 222 -6.08 13.08 -13.10
N ALA A 223 -5.55 12.48 -12.03
CA ALA A 223 -4.10 12.39 -11.83
C ALA A 223 -3.51 11.24 -12.67
N LEU A 224 -2.65 11.59 -13.64
CA LEU A 224 -1.77 10.68 -14.39
C LEU A 224 -0.43 10.54 -13.67
#